data_AF-A0A537SH87-F1
#
_entry.id   AF-A0A537SH87-F1
#
_cell.length_a   1.000
_cell.length_b   1.000
_cell.length_c   1.000
_cell.angle_alpha   90.00
_cell.angle_beta   90.00
_cell.angle_gamma   90.00
#
_symmetry.space_group_name_H-M   'P 1'
#
loop_
_entity.id
_entity.type
_entity.pdbx_description
1 polymer ?
#
loop_
_entity_poly.entity_id
_entity_poly.type
_entity_poly.pdbx_seq_one_letter_code
_entity_poly.pdbx_strand_id
1 'polypeptide(L)' 'ELLRKLERHPLPGWAAEIDCASWAQIILKFIVSHPAVTCAIPATTRVDHVQENLAAATGLLPDEAMRRRMIAHVEKL' A
#
# COMPACT_ATOMS: atom_id res chain seq x y z
N GLU A 1 -14.73 -2.42 -2.20
CA GLU A 1 -15.05 -2.30 -0.76
C GLU A 1 -13.89 -1.82 0.11
N LEU A 2 -12.75 -2.52 0.17
CA LEU A 2 -11.64 -2.10 1.06
C LEU A 2 -11.07 -0.70 0.76
N LEU A 3 -10.59 -0.45 -0.47
CA LEU A 3 -9.98 0.83 -0.85
C LEU A 3 -10.92 2.02 -0.63
N ARG A 4 -12.18 1.90 -1.05
CA ARG A 4 -13.21 2.94 -0.82
C ARG A 4 -13.46 3.26 0.65
N LYS A 5 -13.24 2.31 1.56
CA LYS A 5 -13.34 2.58 3.01
C LYS A 5 -12.13 3.37 3.48
N LEU A 6 -10.93 2.94 3.09
CA LEU A 6 -9.67 3.59 3.48
C LEU A 6 -9.52 4.99 2.90
N GLU A 7 -9.96 5.23 1.66
CA GLU A 7 -9.96 6.54 1.00
C GLU A 7 -10.76 7.62 1.75
N ARG A 8 -11.63 7.25 2.68
CA ARG A 8 -12.35 8.20 3.55
C ARG A 8 -11.47 8.77 4.66
N HIS A 9 -10.35 8.12 4.96
CA HIS A 9 -9.40 8.53 5.97
C HIS A 9 -8.21 9.26 5.31
N PRO A 10 -7.65 10.29 5.97
CA PRO A 10 -6.45 10.94 5.47
C PRO A 10 -5.31 9.93 5.37
N LEU A 11 -4.47 10.09 4.35
CA LEU A 11 -3.26 9.28 4.23
C LEU A 11 -2.38 9.52 5.47
N PRO A 12 -1.85 8.48 6.13
CA PRO A 12 -0.98 8.68 7.27
C PRO A 12 0.25 9.50 6.89
N GLY A 13 0.69 10.41 7.76
CA GLY A 13 1.88 11.24 7.52
C GLY A 13 3.17 10.43 7.28
N TRP A 14 3.21 9.18 7.77
CA TRP A 14 4.33 8.26 7.55
C TRP A 14 4.32 7.58 6.18
N ALA A 15 3.26 7.72 5.38
CA ALA A 15 3.20 7.12 4.05
C ALA A 15 4.36 7.57 3.14
N ALA A 16 4.82 8.81 3.31
CA ALA A 16 5.98 9.35 2.60
C ALA A 16 7.29 8.62 2.96
N GLU A 17 7.39 8.00 4.14
CA GLU A 17 8.57 7.20 4.54
C GLU A 17 8.76 5.96 3.65
N ILE A 18 7.70 5.50 2.98
CA ILE A 18 7.70 4.37 2.04
C ILE A 18 7.28 4.79 0.63
N ASP A 19 7.49 6.05 0.27
CA ASP A 19 7.19 6.60 -1.07
C ASP A 19 5.73 6.39 -1.51
N CYS A 20 4.78 6.35 -0.56
CA CYS A 20 3.36 6.21 -0.87
C CYS A 20 2.65 7.55 -0.90
N ALA A 21 1.93 7.80 -2.00
CA ALA A 21 1.04 8.93 -2.21
C ALA A 21 -0.46 8.55 -2.12
N SER A 22 -0.78 7.26 -1.97
CA SER A 22 -2.16 6.78 -1.90
C SER A 22 -2.33 5.53 -1.04
N TRP A 23 -3.59 5.26 -0.64
CA TRP A 23 -3.96 4.04 0.07
C TRP A 23 -3.74 2.77 -0.77
N ALA A 24 -3.92 2.85 -2.09
CA ALA A 24 -3.66 1.72 -2.98
C ALA A 24 -2.19 1.31 -2.94
N GLN A 25 -1.28 2.29 -2.97
CA GLN A 25 0.16 2.01 -2.85
C GLN A 25 0.52 1.44 -1.48
N ILE A 26 -0.05 1.97 -0.38
CA ILE A 26 0.18 1.44 0.98
C ILE A 26 -0.21 -0.04 1.04
N ILE A 27 -1.41 -0.40 0.59
CA ILE A 27 -1.90 -1.78 0.67
C ILE A 27 -1.08 -2.70 -0.22
N LEU A 28 -0.78 -2.26 -1.45
CA LEU A 28 -0.02 -3.09 -2.36
C LEU A 28 1.42 -3.31 -1.86
N LYS A 29 2.08 -2.27 -1.33
CA LYS A 29 3.39 -2.38 -0.66
C LYS A 29 3.36 -3.30 0.57
N PHE A 30 2.29 -3.25 1.37
CA PHE A 30 2.11 -4.18 2.48
C PHE A 30 2.10 -5.64 2.01
N ILE A 31 1.38 -5.93 0.90
CA ILE A 31 1.27 -7.27 0.34
C ILE A 31 2.61 -7.72 -0.26
N VAL A 32 3.20 -6.94 -1.17
CA VAL A 32 4.39 -7.36 -1.93
C VAL A 32 5.67 -7.39 -1.08
N SER A 33 5.70 -6.70 0.06
CA SER A 33 6.85 -6.72 0.96
C SER A 33 6.90 -7.93 1.89
N HIS A 34 5.85 -8.75 1.93
CA HIS A 34 5.85 -9.95 2.75
C HIS A 34 6.76 -11.03 2.12
N PRO A 35 7.71 -11.63 2.85
CA PRO A 35 8.72 -12.54 2.26
C PRO A 35 8.13 -13.81 1.63
N ALA A 36 6.93 -14.21 2.04
CA ALA A 36 6.20 -15.35 1.44
C ALA A 36 5.43 -14.99 0.16
N VAL A 37 5.33 -13.71 -0.21
CA VAL A 37 4.65 -13.28 -1.44
C VAL A 37 5.68 -13.15 -2.54
N THR A 38 5.49 -13.92 -3.62
CA THR A 38 6.40 -13.92 -4.77
C THR A 38 5.87 -13.11 -5.94
N CYS A 39 4.55 -12.92 -6.03
CA CYS A 39 3.89 -12.16 -7.08
C CYS A 39 2.55 -11.61 -6.57
N ALA A 40 2.22 -10.39 -6.95
CA ALA A 40 0.88 -9.82 -6.81
C ALA A 40 0.33 -9.49 -8.21
N ILE A 41 -0.95 -9.78 -8.45
CA ILE A 41 -1.63 -9.54 -9.73
C ILE A 41 -2.83 -8.63 -9.49
N PRO A 42 -2.65 -7.29 -9.49
CA PRO A 42 -3.74 -6.35 -9.25
C PRO A 42 -4.66 -6.27 -10.48
N ALA A 43 -5.95 -6.56 -10.30
CA ALA A 43 -6.94 -6.38 -11.36
C ALA A 43 -7.31 -4.90 -11.53
N THR A 44 -7.18 -4.36 -12.74
CA THR A 44 -7.68 -3.02 -13.10
C THR A 44 -8.01 -2.95 -14.58
N THR A 45 -8.99 -2.12 -14.94
CA THR A 45 -9.32 -1.77 -16.33
C THR A 45 -8.95 -0.32 -16.66
N ARG A 46 -8.37 0.42 -15.70
CA ARG A 46 -8.01 1.82 -15.85
C ARG A 46 -6.50 2.01 -15.83
N VAL A 47 -6.00 2.84 -16.75
CA VAL A 47 -4.57 3.10 -16.96
C VAL A 47 -3.92 3.81 -15.77
N ASP A 48 -4.62 4.74 -15.13
CA ASP A 48 -4.13 5.47 -13.95
C ASP A 48 -3.86 4.52 -12.77
N HIS A 49 -4.75 3.56 -12.52
CA HIS A 49 -4.51 2.52 -11.52
C HIS A 49 -3.31 1.62 -11.89
N VAL A 50 -3.06 1.36 -13.18
CA VAL A 50 -1.87 0.58 -13.59
C VAL A 50 -0.59 1.32 -13.20
N GLN A 51 -0.53 2.63 -13.45
CA GLN A 51 0.62 3.46 -13.06
C GLN A 51 0.83 3.45 -11.54
N GLU A 52 -0.26 3.56 -10.78
CA GLU A 52 -0.24 3.49 -9.33
C GLU A 52 0.24 2.14 -8.79
N ASN A 53 -0.22 1.04 -9.38
CA ASN A 53 0.22 -0.32 -9.03
C ASN A 53 1.70 -0.53 -9.32
N LEU A 54 2.20 -0.02 -10.45
CA LEU A 54 3.61 -0.10 -10.81
C LEU A 54 4.48 0.72 -9.85
N ALA A 55 4.00 1.91 -9.43
CA ALA A 55 4.71 2.73 -8.45
C ALA A 55 4.80 2.08 -7.06
N ALA A 56 3.86 1.20 -6.69
CA ALA A 56 3.96 0.43 -5.45
C ALA A 56 5.13 -0.56 -5.45
N ALA A 57 5.65 -0.95 -6.62
CA ALA A 57 6.79 -1.86 -6.74
C ALA A 57 8.16 -1.13 -6.77
N THR A 58 8.19 0.19 -6.60
CA THR A 58 9.41 1.00 -6.61
C THR A 58 9.67 1.66 -5.26
N GLY A 59 10.88 2.19 -5.07
CA GLY A 59 11.27 2.88 -3.84
C GLY A 59 11.43 1.92 -2.65
N LEU A 60 11.25 2.44 -1.44
CA LEU A 60 11.40 1.64 -0.21
C LEU A 60 10.21 0.70 -0.01
N LEU A 61 10.49 -0.58 0.23
CA LEU A 61 9.50 -1.56 0.63
C LEU A 61 9.44 -1.67 2.16
N PRO A 62 8.25 -1.79 2.76
CA PRO A 62 8.10 -1.98 4.20
C PRO A 62 8.87 -3.22 4.70
N ASP A 63 9.70 -3.04 5.72
CA ASP A 63 10.22 -4.16 6.49
C ASP A 63 9.16 -4.70 7.47
N GLU A 64 9.53 -5.70 8.27
CA GLU A 64 8.60 -6.28 9.23
C GLU A 64 8.10 -5.27 10.27
N ALA A 65 8.96 -4.37 10.74
CA ALA A 65 8.59 -3.35 11.72
C ALA A 65 7.59 -2.35 11.12
N MET A 66 7.84 -1.89 9.90
CA MET A 66 6.94 -1.02 9.17
C MET A 66 5.61 -1.71 8.89
N ARG A 67 5.59 -2.99 8.45
CA ARG A 67 4.34 -3.75 8.27
C ARG A 67 3.51 -3.83 9.56
N ARG A 68 4.14 -4.03 10.73
CA ARG A 68 3.44 -4.00 12.03
C ARG A 68 2.86 -2.62 12.33
N ARG A 69 3.58 -1.54 12.02
CA ARG A 69 3.08 -0.16 12.13
C ARG A 69 1.88 0.09 11.23
N MET A 70 1.90 -0.42 10.00
CA MET A 70 0.78 -0.32 9.05
C MET A 70 -0.48 -1.01 9.60
N ILE A 71 -0.34 -2.22 10.14
CA ILE A 71 -1.45 -2.97 10.77
C ILE A 71 -2.03 -2.16 11.94
N ALA A 72 -1.18 -1.73 12.88
CA ALA A 72 -1.61 -0.97 14.05
C ALA A 72 -2.25 0.38 13.71
N HIS A 73 -1.92 0.96 12.54
CA HIS A 73 -2.57 2.16 12.04
C HIS A 73 -3.96 1.84 11.50
N VAL A 74 -4.10 0.81 10.65
CA VAL A 74 -5.38 0.41 10.06
C VAL A 74 -6.38 -0.09 11.12
N GLU A 75 -5.92 -0.77 12.17
CA GLU A 75 -6.75 -1.19 13.30
C GLU A 75 -7.36 -0.01 14.09
N LYS A 76 -6.84 1.20 13.92
CA LYS A 76 -7.29 2.42 14.60
C LYS A 76 -8.10 3.36 13.71
N LEU A 77 -8.30 3.02 12.44
CA LEU A 77 -9.12 3.79 11.49
C LEU A 77 -10.62 3.51 11.71
#